data_AF-A0A955WK58-F1
#
_entry.id   AF-A0A955WK58-F1
#
_cell.length_a   1.000
_cell.length_b   1.000
_cell.length_c   1.000
_cell.angle_alpha   90.00
_cell.angle_beta   90.00
_cell.angle_gamma   90.00
#
_symmetry.space_group_name_H-M   'P 1'
#
loop_
_entity.id
_entity.type
_entity.pdbx_description
1 polymer ?
#
loop_
_entity_poly.entity_id
_entity_poly.type
_entity_poly.pdbx_seq_one_letter_code
_entity_poly.pdbx_strand_id
1 'polypeptide(L)'
;MAQQLTSEEAARRPGRRAVLAMVWPIVLANASAPLLGLADTAVIGRVGAVHGLGAIALGALVFSFVYWGFGFLRMATTGFVAQADGAGDGLGVRLAVARPMWMGLGLGVVLFALQGP
;
A
#
# COMPACT_ATOMS: atom_id res chain seq x y z
N MET A 1 -8.70 30.27 -27.13
CA MET A 1 -9.19 28.90 -26.84
C MET A 1 -8.56 28.32 -25.56
N ALA A 2 -7.24 28.36 -25.34
CA ALA A 2 -6.61 27.86 -24.10
C ALA A 2 -7.00 28.60 -22.80
N GLN A 3 -7.34 29.90 -22.86
CA GLN A 3 -7.78 30.69 -21.68
C GLN A 3 -9.24 30.41 -21.25
N GLN A 4 -10.05 29.73 -22.07
CA GLN A 4 -11.43 29.39 -21.73
C GLN A 4 -11.54 28.05 -20.98
N LEU A 5 -10.57 27.13 -21.16
CA LEU A 5 -10.56 25.84 -20.46
C LEU A 5 -10.21 25.99 -18.98
N THR A 6 -9.27 26.88 -18.65
CA THR A 6 -8.82 27.09 -17.27
C THR A 6 -9.86 27.79 -16.39
N SER A 7 -10.73 28.61 -16.99
CA SER A 7 -11.82 29.30 -16.28
C SER A 7 -13.03 28.40 -16.01
N GLU A 8 -13.33 27.42 -16.88
CA GLU A 8 -14.34 26.37 -16.60
C GLU A 8 -13.85 25.33 -15.57
N GLU A 9 -12.57 24.95 -15.59
CA GLU A 9 -11.99 24.04 -14.59
C GLU A 9 -11.93 24.67 -13.19
N ALA A 10 -11.66 25.98 -13.11
CA ALA A 10 -11.68 26.71 -11.83
C ALA A 10 -13.09 26.77 -11.20
N ALA A 11 -14.15 26.76 -12.01
CA ALA A 11 -15.55 26.74 -11.56
C ALA A 11 -16.01 25.34 -11.10
N ARG A 12 -15.31 24.28 -11.50
CA ARG A 12 -15.62 22.87 -11.19
C ARG A 12 -14.89 22.33 -9.96
N ARG A 13 -14.47 23.17 -9.01
CA ARG A 13 -13.85 22.70 -7.77
C ARG A 13 -14.84 21.81 -7.01
N PRO A 14 -14.58 20.50 -6.86
CA PRO A 14 -15.48 19.64 -6.10
C PRO A 14 -15.62 20.21 -4.68
N GLY A 15 -16.85 20.30 -4.19
CA GLY A 15 -17.12 20.78 -2.83
C GLY A 15 -16.38 19.93 -1.79
N ARG A 16 -16.09 20.49 -0.61
CA ARG A 16 -15.32 19.80 0.45
C ARG A 16 -15.82 18.37 0.73
N ARG A 17 -17.14 18.15 0.69
CA ARG A 17 -17.75 16.82 0.83
C ARG A 17 -17.35 15.84 -0.29
N ALA A 18 -17.32 16.29 -1.54
CA ALA A 18 -16.94 15.45 -2.67
C ALA A 18 -15.44 15.08 -2.62
N VAL A 19 -14.59 16.04 -2.23
CA VAL A 19 -13.16 15.77 -1.98
C VAL A 19 -12.98 14.76 -0.86
N LEU A 20 -13.65 14.95 0.28
CA LEU A 20 -13.59 14.00 1.41
C LEU A 20 -14.07 12.60 1.02
N ALA A 21 -15.13 12.49 0.21
CA ALA A 21 -15.63 11.22 -0.29
C ALA A 21 -14.62 10.49 -1.20
N MET A 22 -13.81 11.21 -1.97
CA MET A 22 -12.74 10.64 -2.79
C MET A 22 -11.49 10.28 -1.97
N VAL A 23 -11.17 11.09 -0.95
CA VAL A 23 -9.94 10.93 -0.15
C VAL A 23 -10.08 9.82 0.89
N TRP A 24 -11.26 9.64 1.50
CA TRP A 24 -11.47 8.64 2.55
C TRP A 24 -11.06 7.20 2.16
N PRO A 25 -11.44 6.68 0.96
CA PRO A 25 -10.98 5.37 0.50
C PRO A 25 -9.46 5.29 0.36
N ILE A 26 -8.83 6.37 -0.13
CA ILE A 26 -7.37 6.44 -0.33
C ILE A 26 -6.65 6.41 1.03
N VAL A 27 -7.15 7.16 2.01
CA VAL A 27 -6.61 7.18 3.38
C VAL A 27 -6.72 5.80 4.01
N LEU A 28 -7.89 5.16 3.92
CA LEU A 28 -8.07 3.80 4.42
C LEU A 28 -7.14 2.79 3.73
N ALA A 29 -6.99 2.86 2.42
CA ALA A 29 -6.10 1.98 1.66
C ALA A 29 -4.62 2.14 2.06
N ASN A 30 -4.23 3.28 2.61
CA ASN A 30 -2.85 3.57 3.05
C ASN A 30 -2.68 3.52 4.58
N ALA A 31 -3.72 3.19 5.35
CA ALA A 31 -3.68 3.17 6.81
C ALA A 31 -2.72 2.11 7.38
N SER A 32 -2.37 1.08 6.60
CA SER A 32 -1.43 0.04 7.02
C SER A 32 -0.03 0.59 7.35
N ALA A 33 0.43 1.62 6.64
CA ALA A 33 1.76 2.21 6.87
C ALA A 33 1.92 2.82 8.29
N PRO A 34 1.03 3.71 8.76
CA PRO A 34 1.12 4.21 10.13
C PRO A 34 0.82 3.12 11.17
N LEU A 35 -0.08 2.17 10.90
CA LEU A 35 -0.36 1.06 11.82
C LEU A 35 0.86 0.17 12.06
N LEU A 36 1.64 -0.09 11.01
CA LEU A 36 2.89 -0.85 11.13
C LEU A 36 3.91 -0.11 12.01
N GLY A 37 4.09 1.20 11.83
CA GLY A 37 4.98 1.99 12.68
C GLY A 37 4.55 2.04 14.16
N LEU A 38 3.25 2.04 14.42
CA LEU A 38 2.72 1.90 15.79
C LEU A 38 3.05 0.51 16.37
N ALA A 39 2.96 -0.55 15.57
CA ALA A 39 3.33 -1.89 16.00
C ALA A 39 4.84 -1.98 16.32
N ASP A 40 5.71 -1.43 15.47
CA ASP A 40 7.17 -1.37 15.70
C ASP A 40 7.49 -0.65 17.02
N THR A 41 6.83 0.49 17.25
CA THR A 41 6.99 1.29 18.48
C THR A 41 6.51 0.51 19.71
N ALA A 42 5.37 -0.18 19.61
CA ALA A 42 4.81 -0.97 20.70
C ALA A 42 5.67 -2.20 21.06
N VAL A 43 6.33 -2.82 20.07
CA VAL A 43 7.26 -3.94 20.29
C VAL A 43 8.54 -3.44 20.95
N ILE A 44 9.14 -2.37 20.40
CA ILE A 44 10.38 -1.77 20.93
C ILE A 44 10.17 -1.24 22.34
N GLY A 45 9.04 -0.59 22.62
CA GLY A 45 8.74 0.01 23.93
C GLY A 45 8.63 -0.99 25.09
N ARG A 46 8.52 -2.29 24.80
CA ARG A 46 8.50 -3.37 25.81
C ARG A 46 9.90 -3.90 26.14
N VAL A 47 10.93 -3.56 25.36
CA VAL A 47 12.26 -4.14 25.48
C VAL A 47 13.16 -3.20 26.27
N GLY A 48 13.34 -3.50 27.56
CA GLY A 48 14.09 -2.66 28.51
C GLY A 48 15.62 -2.79 28.46
N ALA A 49 16.18 -3.73 27.68
CA ALA A 49 17.62 -3.98 27.62
C ALA A 49 18.24 -3.49 26.29
N VAL A 50 19.26 -2.65 26.38
CA VAL A 50 19.95 -1.99 25.24
C VAL A 50 20.44 -2.99 24.18
N HIS A 51 20.87 -4.19 24.59
CA HIS A 51 21.32 -5.25 23.66
C HIS A 51 20.18 -5.81 22.81
N GLY A 52 18.96 -5.90 23.34
CA GLY A 52 17.78 -6.36 22.60
C GLY A 52 17.33 -5.35 21.54
N LEU A 53 17.56 -4.06 21.78
CA LEU A 53 17.21 -3.00 20.83
C LEU A 53 18.05 -3.08 19.55
N GLY A 54 19.34 -3.39 19.65
CA GLY A 54 20.20 -3.55 18.47
C GLY A 54 19.77 -4.69 17.56
N ALA A 55 19.40 -5.84 18.13
CA ALA A 55 18.88 -6.99 17.38
C ALA A 55 17.53 -6.68 16.70
N ILE A 56 16.62 -6.02 17.41
CA ILE A 56 15.32 -5.62 16.86
C ILE A 56 15.47 -4.59 15.75
N ALA A 57 16.37 -3.62 15.90
CA ALA A 57 16.63 -2.63 14.86
C ALA A 57 17.16 -3.28 13.57
N LEU A 58 18.07 -4.25 13.68
CA LEU A 58 18.56 -5.03 12.55
C LEU A 58 17.44 -5.87 11.91
N GLY A 59 16.63 -6.55 12.71
CA GLY A 59 15.47 -7.30 12.22
C GLY A 59 14.46 -6.41 11.50
N ALA A 60 14.12 -5.25 12.07
CA ALA A 60 13.23 -4.27 11.48
C ALA A 60 13.78 -3.69 10.17
N LEU A 61 15.09 -3.46 10.08
CA LEU A 61 15.75 -3.01 8.85
C LEU A 61 15.65 -4.05 7.73
N VAL A 62 15.95 -5.32 8.03
CA VAL A 62 15.85 -6.42 7.06
C VAL A 62 14.39 -6.61 6.62
N PHE A 63 13.47 -6.65 7.58
CA PHE A 63 12.03 -6.73 7.30
C PHE A 63 11.57 -5.57 6.41
N SER A 64 11.97 -4.34 6.74
CA SER A 64 11.63 -3.14 5.97
C SER A 64 12.13 -3.23 4.53
N PHE A 65 13.38 -3.68 4.34
CA PHE A 65 13.96 -3.88 3.01
C PHE A 65 13.17 -4.92 2.19
N VAL A 66 12.87 -6.07 2.78
CA VAL A 66 12.09 -7.14 2.12
C VAL A 66 10.67 -6.67 1.81
N TYR A 67 9.99 -6.03 2.77
CA TYR A 67 8.64 -5.49 2.61
C TYR A 67 8.57 -4.46 1.48
N TRP A 68 9.53 -3.53 1.43
CA TRP A 68 9.60 -2.53 0.36
C TRP A 68 9.93 -3.17 -0.99
N GLY A 69 10.72 -4.24 -0.99
CA GLY A 69 10.99 -5.08 -2.15
C GLY A 69 9.73 -5.62 -2.81
N PHE A 70 8.67 -5.93 -2.04
CA PHE A 70 7.37 -6.34 -2.59
C PHE A 70 6.45 -5.17 -2.98
N GLY A 71 6.90 -3.92 -2.83
CA GLY A 71 6.15 -2.73 -3.24
C GLY A 71 5.78 -2.73 -4.73
N PHE A 72 6.50 -3.47 -5.57
CA PHE A 72 6.16 -3.65 -6.98
C PHE A 72 4.80 -4.34 -7.17
N LEU A 73 4.36 -5.23 -6.27
CA LEU A 73 3.03 -5.88 -6.40
C LEU A 73 1.93 -4.82 -6.38
N ARG A 74 2.04 -3.84 -5.48
CA ARG A 74 1.09 -2.73 -5.37
C ARG A 74 1.06 -1.89 -6.66
N MET A 75 2.23 -1.49 -7.15
CA MET A 75 2.34 -0.65 -8.35
C MET A 75 1.91 -1.40 -9.62
N ALA A 76 2.27 -2.68 -9.75
CA ALA A 76 1.88 -3.53 -10.87
C ALA A 76 0.36 -3.75 -10.90
N THR A 77 -0.27 -3.98 -9.74
CA THR A 77 -1.73 -4.13 -9.62
C THR A 77 -2.46 -2.90 -10.15
N THR A 78 -2.04 -1.69 -9.72
CA THR A 78 -2.66 -0.44 -10.20
C THR A 78 -2.50 -0.24 -11.71
N GLY A 79 -1.34 -0.61 -12.27
CA GLY A 79 -1.10 -0.53 -13.71
C GLY A 79 -2.00 -1.48 -14.51
N PHE A 80 -2.09 -2.75 -14.11
CA PHE A 80 -2.95 -3.73 -14.79
C PHE A 80 -4.43 -3.44 -14.62
N VAL A 81 -4.87 -2.98 -13.45
CA VAL A 81 -6.26 -2.55 -13.23
C VAL A 81 -6.61 -1.38 -14.14
N ALA A 82 -5.74 -0.36 -14.23
CA ALA A 82 -5.98 0.79 -15.11
C ALA A 82 -6.04 0.40 -16.60
N GLN A 83 -5.19 -0.54 -17.03
CA GLN A 83 -5.20 -1.06 -18.40
C GLN A 83 -6.48 -1.84 -18.71
N ALA A 84 -6.90 -2.75 -17.82
CA ALA A 84 -8.09 -3.55 -18.02
C ALA A 84 -9.37 -2.71 -17.96
N ASP A 85 -9.45 -1.77 -17.01
CA ASP A 85 -10.57 -0.83 -16.88
C ASP A 85 -10.68 0.08 -18.11
N GLY A 86 -9.55 0.63 -18.59
CA GLY A 86 -9.49 1.43 -19.81
C GLY A 86 -9.87 0.66 -21.09
N ALA A 87 -9.76 -0.66 -21.08
CA ALA A 87 -10.19 -1.54 -22.18
C ALA A 87 -11.65 -2.01 -22.05
N GLY A 88 -12.35 -1.66 -20.97
CA GLY A 88 -13.70 -2.16 -20.68
C GLY A 88 -13.75 -3.64 -20.27
N ASP A 89 -12.61 -4.25 -19.93
CA ASP A 89 -12.51 -5.66 -19.55
C ASP A 89 -12.69 -5.83 -18.04
N GLY A 90 -13.96 -5.94 -17.61
CA GLY A 90 -14.30 -6.15 -16.20
C GLY A 90 -13.77 -7.49 -15.63
N LEU A 91 -13.56 -8.50 -16.48
CA LEU A 91 -12.96 -9.76 -16.04
C LEU A 91 -11.45 -9.58 -15.82
N GLY A 92 -10.79 -8.84 -16.71
CA GLY A 92 -9.40 -8.40 -16.57
C GLY A 92 -9.15 -7.63 -15.28
N VAL A 93 -10.03 -6.70 -14.91
CA VAL A 93 -9.93 -5.96 -13.64
C VAL A 93 -9.96 -6.90 -12.43
N ARG A 94 -10.89 -7.86 -12.40
CA ARG A 94 -10.99 -8.86 -11.31
C ARG A 94 -9.74 -9.74 -11.22
N LEU A 95 -9.21 -10.17 -12.37
CA LEU A 95 -7.98 -10.97 -12.43
C LEU A 95 -6.74 -10.17 -12.03
N ALA A 96 -6.70 -8.89 -12.39
CA ALA A 96 -5.61 -7.98 -12.03
C ALA A 96 -5.51 -7.78 -10.51
N VAL A 97 -6.61 -7.91 -9.77
CA VAL A 97 -6.61 -7.88 -8.30
C VAL A 97 -6.37 -9.28 -7.70
N ALA A 98 -7.00 -10.32 -8.23
CA ALA A 98 -6.93 -11.67 -7.67
C ALA A 98 -5.51 -12.26 -7.73
N ARG A 99 -4.79 -12.07 -8.84
CA ARG A 99 -3.42 -12.59 -9.03
C ARG A 99 -2.43 -12.08 -7.97
N PRO A 100 -2.25 -10.77 -7.77
CA PRO A 100 -1.33 -10.25 -6.76
C PRO A 100 -1.78 -10.55 -5.33
N MET A 101 -3.09 -10.70 -5.06
CA MET A 101 -3.55 -11.18 -3.75
C MET A 101 -3.03 -12.58 -3.45
N TRP A 102 -3.18 -13.52 -4.39
CA TRP A 102 -2.65 -14.89 -4.22
C TRP A 102 -1.12 -14.94 -4.17
N MET A 103 -0.45 -14.13 -5.00
CA MET A 103 1.01 -14.02 -4.96
C MET A 103 1.49 -13.50 -3.60
N GLY A 104 0.89 -12.41 -3.10
CA GLY A 104 1.26 -11.82 -1.81
C GLY A 104 1.00 -12.78 -0.65
N LEU A 105 -0.14 -13.50 -0.68
CA LEU A 105 -0.48 -14.47 0.35
C LEU A 105 0.47 -15.68 0.31
N GLY A 106 0.78 -16.20 -0.88
CA GLY A 106 1.75 -17.27 -1.06
C GLY A 106 3.17 -16.88 -0.64
N LEU A 107 3.64 -15.71 -1.07
CA LEU A 107 4.94 -15.16 -0.65
C LEU A 107 5.01 -14.96 0.86
N GLY A 108 3.95 -14.42 1.47
CA GLY A 108 3.86 -14.27 2.92
C GLY A 108 3.94 -15.61 3.66
N VAL A 109 3.22 -16.63 3.20
CA VAL A 109 3.28 -17.99 3.77
C VAL A 109 4.68 -18.60 3.60
N VAL A 110 5.31 -18.43 2.43
CA VAL A 110 6.68 -18.93 2.20
C VAL A 110 7.68 -18.24 3.12
N LEU A 111 7.63 -16.92 3.25
CA LEU A 111 8.50 -16.18 4.16
C LEU A 111 8.29 -16.59 5.62
N PHE A 112 7.03 -16.77 6.03
CA PHE A 112 6.70 -17.24 7.38
C PHE A 112 7.20 -18.66 7.62
N ALA A 113 7.09 -19.56 6.64
CA ALA A 113 7.61 -20.92 6.75
C ALA A 113 9.14 -20.95 6.82
N LEU A 114 9.82 -20.08 6.07
CA LEU A 114 11.27 -19.91 6.09
C LEU A 114 11.79 -19.15 7.32
N GLN A 115 10.90 -18.58 8.14
CA GLN A 115 11.25 -17.91 9.40
C GLN A 115 11.52 -18.94 10.53
N GLY A 116 11.08 -20.19 10.38
CA GLY A 116 11.50 -21.32 11.21
C GLY A 116 12.96 -21.74 10.94
N PRO A 117 13.57 -22.55 11.83
CA PRO A 117 15.02 -22.65 11.99
C PRO A 117 15.82 -22.90 10.71
#